data_AF-A0A372GQJ9-F1
#
_entry.id   AF-A0A372GQJ9-F1
#
_cell.length_a   1.000
_cell.length_b   1.000
_cell.length_c   1.000
_cell.angle_alpha   90.00
_cell.angle_beta   90.00
_cell.angle_gamma   90.00
#
_symmetry.space_group_name_H-M   'P 1'
#
loop_
_entity.id
_entity.type
_entity.pdbx_description
1 polymer ?
#
loop_
_entity_poly.entity_id
_entity_poly.type
_entity_poly.pdbx_seq_one_letter_code
_entity_poly.pdbx_strand_id
1 'polypeptide(L)'
;MSKEQKMFALIEEFEVSPLNGRDFCKDKGLVPSTFYYWKKKKDRIDTGSSAGFVTIGPNPVTDGNLELIYPNGIRLRLEASQFALIGKLLRLY
;
A
#
# COMPACT_ATOMS: atom_id res chain seq x y z
N MET A 1 -3.28 12.98 -33.71
CA MET A 1 -3.48 12.66 -32.27
C MET A 1 -4.49 11.53 -32.15
N SER A 2 -4.04 10.34 -31.77
CA SER A 2 -4.92 9.19 -31.50
C SER A 2 -5.75 9.43 -30.25
N LYS A 3 -6.92 8.79 -30.14
CA LYS A 3 -7.79 8.84 -28.96
C LYS A 3 -7.07 8.41 -27.70
N GLU A 4 -6.16 7.44 -27.82
CA GLU A 4 -5.31 6.93 -26.74
C GLU A 4 -4.34 7.99 -26.22
N GLN A 5 -3.63 8.68 -27.11
CA GLN A 5 -2.68 9.74 -26.74
C GLN A 5 -3.38 10.89 -26.01
N LYS A 6 -4.58 11.29 -26.46
CA LYS A 6 -5.38 12.30 -25.78
C LYS A 6 -5.75 11.89 -24.36
N MET A 7 -6.09 10.62 -24.17
CA MET A 7 -6.54 10.12 -22.88
C MET A 7 -5.37 9.95 -21.89
N PHE A 8 -4.20 9.54 -22.37
CA PHE A 8 -2.99 9.50 -21.54
C PHE A 8 -2.53 10.89 -21.13
N ALA A 9 -2.61 11.89 -22.03
CA ALA A 9 -2.33 13.28 -21.68
C ALA A 9 -3.28 13.80 -20.58
N LEU A 10 -4.57 13.45 -20.64
CA LEU A 10 -5.53 13.81 -19.59
C LEU A 10 -5.24 13.11 -18.25
N ILE A 11 -4.70 11.89 -18.26
CA ILE A 11 -4.30 11.19 -17.04
C ILE A 11 -3.06 11.82 -16.43
N GLU A 12 -2.08 12.22 -17.24
CA GLU A 12 -0.89 12.95 -16.77
C GLU A 12 -1.27 14.33 -16.20
N GLU A 13 -2.21 15.02 -16.82
CA GLU A 13 -2.75 16.27 -16.28
C GLU A 13 -3.48 16.05 -14.94
N PHE A 14 -4.18 14.91 -14.79
CA PHE A 14 -4.82 14.54 -13.53
C PHE A 14 -3.81 14.25 -12.41
N GLU A 15 -2.68 13.63 -12.71
CA GLU A 15 -1.65 13.29 -11.71
C GLU A 15 -1.00 14.52 -11.06
N VAL A 16 -0.92 15.63 -11.81
CA VAL A 16 -0.43 16.92 -11.30
C VAL A 16 -1.55 17.76 -10.68
N SER A 17 -2.81 17.40 -10.95
CA SER A 17 -3.97 18.14 -10.45
C SER A 17 -4.24 17.85 -8.96
N PRO A 18 -4.57 18.86 -8.15
CA PRO A 18 -5.04 18.64 -6.77
C PRO A 18 -6.50 18.16 -6.70
N LEU A 19 -7.18 18.02 -7.85
CA LEU A 19 -8.59 17.65 -7.93
C LEU A 19 -8.79 16.15 -7.70
N ASN A 20 -9.92 15.78 -7.09
CA ASN A 20 -10.32 14.38 -7.06
C ASN A 20 -10.79 13.92 -8.47
N GLY A 21 -10.75 12.61 -8.71
CA GLY A 21 -11.06 12.06 -10.04
C GLY A 21 -12.46 12.40 -10.56
N ARG A 22 -13.44 12.60 -9.67
CA ARG A 22 -14.80 12.97 -10.04
C ARG A 22 -14.88 14.42 -10.53
N ASP A 23 -14.25 15.33 -9.79
CA ASP A 23 -14.28 16.76 -10.09
C ASP A 23 -13.43 17.06 -11.34
N PHE A 24 -12.31 16.36 -11.52
CA PHE A 24 -11.53 16.42 -12.76
C PHE A 24 -12.32 15.93 -13.98
N CYS A 25 -13.04 14.81 -13.85
CA CYS A 25 -13.89 14.32 -14.94
C CYS A 25 -15.02 15.30 -15.26
N LYS A 26 -15.59 15.97 -14.25
CA LYS A 26 -16.63 16.98 -14.43
C LYS A 26 -16.11 18.21 -15.17
N ASP A 27 -14.94 18.72 -14.79
CA ASP A 27 -14.31 19.89 -15.43
C ASP A 27 -13.95 19.62 -16.90
N LYS A 28 -13.38 18.45 -17.18
CA LYS A 28 -12.95 18.04 -18.52
C LYS A 28 -14.07 17.44 -19.39
N GLY A 29 -15.29 17.34 -18.89
CA GLY A 29 -16.43 16.75 -19.61
C GLY A 29 -16.26 15.25 -19.91
N LEU A 30 -15.53 14.53 -19.06
CA LEU A 30 -15.24 13.10 -19.20
C LEU A 30 -16.23 12.24 -18.42
N VAL A 31 -16.58 11.09 -18.97
CA VAL A 31 -17.32 10.06 -18.24
C VAL A 31 -16.35 9.38 -17.25
N PRO A 32 -16.65 9.35 -15.94
CA PRO A 32 -15.75 8.77 -14.93
C PRO A 32 -15.35 7.34 -15.25
N SER A 33 -16.29 6.49 -15.67
CA SER A 33 -16.01 5.08 -16.01
C SER A 33 -14.98 4.95 -17.14
N THR A 34 -15.07 5.82 -18.14
CA THR A 34 -14.10 5.87 -19.25
C THR A 34 -12.73 6.31 -18.73
N PHE A 35 -12.68 7.37 -17.92
CA PHE A 35 -11.42 7.84 -17.33
C PHE A 35 -10.73 6.75 -16.50
N TYR A 36 -11.43 6.10 -15.57
CA TYR A 36 -10.86 5.03 -14.76
C TYR A 36 -10.42 3.81 -15.57
N TYR A 37 -11.16 3.47 -16.64
CA TYR A 37 -10.75 2.43 -17.57
C TYR A 37 -9.38 2.75 -18.19
N TRP A 38 -9.20 3.96 -18.71
CA TRP A 38 -7.95 4.36 -19.34
C TRP A 38 -6.80 4.53 -18.33
N LYS A 39 -7.08 5.01 -17.12
CA LYS A 39 -6.11 5.06 -16.03
C LYS A 39 -5.58 3.66 -15.71
N LYS A 40 -6.47 2.67 -15.56
CA LYS A 40 -6.10 1.27 -15.36
C LYS A 40 -5.35 0.68 -16.55
N LYS A 41 -5.68 1.12 -17.77
CA LYS A 41 -4.96 0.70 -18.99
C LYS A 41 -3.53 1.22 -19.00
N LYS A 42 -3.29 2.50 -18.65
CA LYS A 42 -1.96 3.11 -18.53
C LYS A 42 -1.14 2.42 -17.44
N ASP A 43 -1.72 2.22 -16.26
CA ASP A 43 -1.07 1.53 -15.13
C ASP A 43 -0.58 0.11 -15.48
N ARG A 44 -1.37 -0.64 -16.26
CA ARG A 44 -0.97 -1.97 -16.77
C ARG A 44 0.18 -1.94 -17.76
N ILE A 45 0.24 -0.90 -18.60
CA ILE A 45 1.33 -0.70 -19.57
C ILE A 45 2.60 -0.32 -18.80
N ASP A 46 2.50 0.61 -17.85
CA ASP A 46 3.64 1.11 -17.08
C ASP A 46 4.22 0.05 -16.14
N THR A 47 3.37 -0.73 -15.47
CA THR A 47 3.80 -1.77 -14.52
C THR A 47 4.27 -3.05 -15.23
N GLY A 48 4.14 -3.15 -16.56
CA GLY A 48 4.45 -4.36 -17.35
C GLY A 48 3.71 -5.62 -16.86
N SER A 49 2.74 -5.45 -15.96
CA SER A 49 2.16 -6.53 -15.18
C SER A 49 0.98 -7.08 -15.95
N SER A 50 1.26 -8.19 -16.65
CA SER A 50 0.24 -9.10 -17.14
C SER A 50 -0.72 -9.40 -15.98
N ALA A 51 -2.01 -9.16 -16.22
CA ALA A 51 -3.04 -9.23 -15.20
C ALA A 51 -3.02 -10.59 -14.48
N GLY A 52 -2.57 -10.60 -13.23
CA GLY A 52 -2.67 -11.77 -12.37
C GLY A 52 -1.72 -11.65 -11.21
N PHE A 53 -2.28 -11.48 -10.01
CA PHE A 53 -1.60 -11.49 -8.71
C PHE A 53 -0.90 -10.19 -8.30
N VAL A 54 -1.42 -9.59 -7.23
CA VAL A 54 -0.75 -8.56 -6.44
C VAL A 54 -0.09 -9.29 -5.28
N THR A 55 1.24 -9.23 -5.18
CA THR A 55 1.97 -9.82 -4.05
C THR A 55 1.67 -9.01 -2.79
N ILE A 56 0.93 -9.60 -1.86
CA ILE A 56 0.75 -9.04 -0.52
C ILE A 56 1.97 -9.47 0.31
N GLY A 57 2.92 -8.56 0.51
CA GLY A 57 3.99 -8.79 1.47
C GLY A 57 3.43 -8.84 2.88
N PRO A 58 3.90 -9.72 3.77
CA PRO A 58 3.53 -9.64 5.18
C PRO A 58 3.92 -8.25 5.67
N ASN A 59 2.97 -7.49 6.21
CA ASN A 59 3.28 -6.24 6.90
C ASN A 59 4.09 -6.65 8.15
N PRO A 60 5.40 -6.39 8.23
CA PRO A 60 6.14 -6.75 9.42
C PRO A 60 5.54 -5.92 10.55
N VAL A 61 4.84 -6.61 11.47
CA VAL A 61 4.36 -6.01 12.71
C VAL A 61 5.60 -5.77 13.55
N THR A 62 6.28 -4.66 13.30
CA THR A 62 7.50 -4.27 14.01
C THR A 62 7.16 -3.65 15.38
N ASP A 63 5.94 -3.15 15.55
CA ASP A 63 5.38 -2.56 16.78
C ASP A 63 4.40 -3.51 17.48
N GLY A 64 4.87 -4.71 17.83
CA GLY A 64 4.12 -5.64 18.66
C GLY A 64 4.59 -5.57 20.11
N ASN A 65 3.69 -5.30 21.05
CA ASN A 65 3.98 -5.53 22.47
C ASN A 65 3.92 -7.05 22.77
N LEU A 66 4.99 -7.61 23.30
CA LEU A 66 5.13 -8.99 23.75
C LEU A 66 4.97 -9.07 25.28
N GLU A 67 4.33 -10.15 25.75
CA GLU A 67 4.24 -10.46 27.18
C GLU A 67 4.95 -11.80 27.46
N LEU A 68 5.91 -11.79 28.37
CA LEU A 68 6.63 -12.97 28.85
C LEU A 68 6.12 -13.34 30.24
N ILE A 69 5.62 -14.57 30.40
CA ILE A 69 5.05 -15.06 31.66
C ILE A 69 5.91 -16.21 32.18
N TYR A 70 6.51 -16.04 33.36
CA TYR A 70 7.32 -17.07 34.01
C TYR A 70 6.47 -18.02 34.88
N PRO A 71 6.95 -19.25 35.18
CA PRO A 71 6.23 -20.21 36.01
C PRO A 71 5.94 -19.73 37.44
N ASN A 72 6.76 -18.81 37.96
CA ASN A 72 6.55 -18.16 39.26
C ASN A 72 5.51 -17.02 39.21
N GLY A 73 4.87 -16.79 38.06
CA GLY A 73 3.83 -15.79 37.88
C GLY A 73 4.34 -14.39 37.52
N ILE A 74 5.66 -14.17 37.38
CA ILE A 74 6.22 -12.89 36.92
C ILE A 74 5.82 -12.66 35.46
N ARG A 75 5.35 -11.45 35.16
CA ARG A 75 4.96 -11.02 33.81
C ARG A 75 5.77 -9.80 33.39
N LEU A 76 6.41 -9.89 32.23
CA LEU A 76 7.18 -8.80 31.64
C LEU A 76 6.53 -8.37 30.34
N ARG A 77 6.35 -7.06 30.16
CA ARG A 77 5.91 -6.46 28.89
C ARG A 77 7.11 -5.85 28.19
N LEU A 78 7.29 -6.23 26.93
CA LEU A 78 8.48 -5.96 26.13
C LEU A 78 8.07 -5.56 24.73
N GLU A 79 8.85 -4.71 24.08
CA GLU A 79 8.65 -4.43 22.65
C GLU A 79 9.21 -5.58 21.80
N ALA A 80 8.53 -5.95 20.71
CA ALA A 80 8.97 -7.00 19.80
C ALA A 80 10.35 -6.73 19.20
N SER A 81 10.77 -5.46 19.11
CA SER A 81 12.11 -5.06 18.67
C SER A 81 13.24 -5.53 19.61
N GLN A 82 12.95 -5.94 20.84
CA GLN A 82 13.94 -6.29 21.87
C GLN A 82 14.29 -7.79 21.93
N PHE A 83 14.33 -8.48 20.78
CA PHE A 83 14.63 -9.92 20.69
C PHE A 83 15.89 -10.37 21.46
N ALA A 84 16.96 -9.56 21.47
CA ALA A 84 18.20 -9.89 22.17
C ALA A 84 18.03 -9.95 23.70
N LEU A 85 17.16 -9.10 24.27
CA LEU A 85 16.87 -9.07 25.69
C LEU A 85 15.96 -10.23 26.09
N ILE A 86 14.95 -10.54 25.26
CA ILE A 86 14.09 -11.73 25.42
C ILE A 86 14.94 -13.00 25.46
N GLY A 87 15.90 -13.15 24.55
CA GLY A 87 16.80 -14.31 24.53
C GLY A 87 17.65 -14.45 25.79
N LYS A 88 18.08 -13.34 26.41
CA LYS A 88 18.81 -13.37 27.70
C LYS A 88 17.88 -13.77 28.86
N LEU A 89 16.68 -13.21 28.89
CA LEU A 89 15.66 -13.49 29.90
C LEU A 89 15.22 -14.96 29.93
N LEU A 90 15.14 -15.59 28.76
CA LEU A 90 14.84 -17.02 28.63
C LEU A 90 15.99 -17.93 29.11
N ARG A 91 17.24 -17.46 29.09
CA ARG A 91 18.43 -18.22 29.54
C ARG A 91 18.73 -18.08 31.03
N LEU A 92 18.11 -17.11 31.70
CA LEU A 92 18.27 -16.86 33.13
C LEU A 92 17.38 -17.77 34.00
N TYR A 93 16.50 -18.54 33.35
CA TYR A 93 15.66 -19.56 33.95
C TYR A 93 16.08 -20.93 33.40
#